data_AF-A0A852E7S1-F1
#
_entry.id   AF-A0A852E7S1-F1
#
_cell.length_a   1.000
_cell.length_b   1.000
_cell.length_c   1.000
_cell.angle_alpha   90.00
_cell.angle_beta   90.00
_cell.angle_gamma   90.00
#
_symmetry.space_group_name_H-M   'P 1'
#
loop_
_entity.id
_entity.type
_entity.pdbx_description
1 polymer ?
#
loop_
_entity_poly.entity_id
_entity_poly.type
_entity_poly.pdbx_seq_one_letter_code
_entity_poly.pdbx_strand_id
1 'polypeptide(L)'
;LLQGKLFDSTVTDEGTWTLEDRQLIRIVLMKTNRDAGNCWTSLLENEYAADPWVQDQMQRKLTLERFQRENPGFDFSGAEISGNYSKGGPDFSSLEK
;
A
#
# COMPACT_ATOMS: atom_id res chain seq x y z
N LEU A 1 18.82 -2.84 -15.67
CA LEU A 1 17.44 -3.36 -15.78
C LEU A 1 16.45 -2.44 -15.08
N LEU A 2 16.72 -1.99 -13.84
CA LEU A 2 15.94 -0.97 -13.15
C LEU A 2 16.90 -0.10 -12.32
N GLN A 3 16.78 1.23 -12.39
CA GLN A 3 17.59 2.18 -11.61
C GLN A 3 16.85 3.51 -11.45
N GLY A 4 16.82 4.05 -10.24
CA GLY A 4 16.29 5.38 -9.97
C GLY A 4 16.04 5.61 -8.49
N LYS A 5 15.52 6.80 -8.16
CA LYS A 5 15.12 7.15 -6.81
C LYS A 5 13.69 6.66 -6.55
N LEU A 6 13.51 5.86 -5.49
CA LEU A 6 12.19 5.38 -5.06
C LEU A 6 11.27 6.55 -4.72
N PHE A 7 9.97 6.32 -4.85
CA PHE A 7 8.95 7.34 -4.56
C PHE A 7 9.04 7.89 -3.13
N ASP A 8 9.37 7.03 -2.16
CA ASP A 8 9.61 7.42 -0.76
C ASP A 8 10.65 6.47 -0.14
N SER A 9 11.02 6.73 1.11
CA SER A 9 12.00 5.97 1.87
C SER A 9 11.55 4.54 2.21
N THR A 10 12.53 3.64 2.24
CA THR A 10 12.37 2.25 2.64
C THR A 10 13.35 1.90 3.76
N VAL A 11 13.02 0.89 4.55
CA VAL A 11 13.93 0.30 5.54
C VAL A 11 14.92 -0.59 4.79
N THR A 12 16.16 -0.13 4.67
CA THR A 12 17.19 -0.78 3.84
C THR A 12 17.47 -2.23 4.25
N ASP A 13 17.48 -2.48 5.56
CA ASP A 13 17.87 -3.77 6.13
C ASP A 13 16.78 -4.84 5.96
N GLU A 14 15.54 -4.42 5.67
CA GLU A 14 14.40 -5.32 5.45
C GLU A 14 14.10 -5.53 3.96
N GLY A 15 14.88 -4.90 3.08
CA GLY A 15 14.79 -5.12 1.64
C GLY A 15 15.32 -6.50 1.25
N THR A 16 14.51 -7.27 0.54
CA THR A 16 14.89 -8.61 0.06
C THR A 16 14.60 -8.75 -1.44
N TRP A 17 15.39 -9.59 -2.11
CA TRP A 17 15.13 -9.95 -3.50
C TRP A 17 15.37 -11.44 -3.71
N THR A 18 14.61 -12.03 -4.62
CA THR A 18 14.68 -13.45 -4.97
C THR A 18 14.70 -13.59 -6.49
N LEU A 19 15.44 -14.59 -6.97
CA LEU A 19 15.36 -15.04 -8.35
C LEU A 19 14.38 -16.21 -8.40
N GLU A 20 13.25 -16.02 -9.07
CA GLU A 20 12.20 -17.02 -9.24
C GLU A 20 12.31 -17.68 -10.63
N ASP A 21 11.59 -18.78 -10.80
CA ASP A 21 11.44 -19.42 -12.10
C ASP A 21 10.90 -18.43 -13.15
N ARG A 22 11.11 -18.76 -14.43
CA ARG A 22 10.69 -17.93 -15.58
C ARG A 22 11.42 -16.58 -15.69
N GLN A 23 12.65 -16.52 -15.19
CA GLN A 23 13.51 -15.33 -15.28
C GLN A 23 12.90 -14.10 -14.58
N LEU A 24 12.11 -14.33 -13.53
CA LEU A 24 11.48 -13.26 -12.75
C LEU A 24 12.38 -12.92 -11.54
N ILE A 25 12.76 -11.65 -11.43
CA ILE A 25 13.39 -11.14 -10.20
C ILE A 25 12.28 -10.48 -9.37
N ARG A 26 12.00 -11.04 -8.20
CA ARG A 26 11.07 -10.43 -7.23
C ARG A 26 11.86 -9.60 -6.25
N ILE A 27 11.46 -8.34 -6.07
CA ILE A 27 12.03 -7.44 -5.07
C ILE A 27 10.92 -7.07 -4.09
N VAL A 28 11.17 -7.22 -2.80
CA VAL A 28 10.27 -6.84 -1.71
C VAL A 28 10.96 -5.77 -0.88
N LEU A 29 10.34 -4.59 -0.81
CA LEU A 29 10.85 -3.45 -0.05
C LEU A 29 9.88 -3.11 1.07
N MET A 30 10.41 -2.85 2.26
CA MET A 30 9.60 -2.35 3.37
C MET A 30 9.57 -0.83 3.38
N LYS A 31 8.38 -0.23 3.28
CA LYS A 31 8.21 1.21 3.42
C LYS A 31 8.53 1.67 4.85
N THR A 32 9.19 2.81 4.98
CA THR A 32 9.42 3.44 6.29
C THR A 32 8.09 3.93 6.88
N ASN A 33 7.29 4.64 6.08
CA ASN A 33 5.93 5.04 6.44
C ASN A 33 4.91 4.03 5.89
N ARG A 34 4.22 3.33 6.80
CA ARG A 34 3.29 2.23 6.52
C ARG A 34 1.83 2.61 6.68
N ASP A 35 1.54 3.90 6.80
CA ASP A 35 0.15 4.37 6.89
C ASP A 35 -0.56 4.14 5.55
N ALA A 36 -1.85 3.80 5.61
CA ALA A 36 -2.67 3.62 4.40
C ALA A 36 -2.76 4.93 3.58
N GLY A 37 -2.51 6.08 4.20
CA GLY A 37 -2.39 7.36 3.52
C GLY A 37 -1.10 7.53 2.72
N ASN A 38 -0.07 6.73 2.99
CA ASN A 38 1.18 6.69 2.22
C ASN A 38 1.10 5.67 1.07
N CYS A 39 0.02 5.74 0.29
CA CYS A 39 -0.09 4.97 -0.95
C CYS A 39 0.89 5.56 -1.97
N TRP A 40 1.84 4.74 -2.42
CA TRP A 40 2.77 5.17 -3.45
C TRP A 40 2.03 5.18 -4.79
N THR A 41 2.08 6.31 -5.48
CA THR A 41 1.42 6.46 -6.79
C THR A 41 2.31 5.96 -7.93
N SER A 42 3.61 5.82 -7.68
CA SER A 42 4.59 5.27 -8.59
C SER A 42 5.65 4.46 -7.84
N LEU A 43 6.44 3.66 -8.57
CA LEU A 43 7.57 2.94 -7.98
C LEU A 43 8.77 3.87 -7.74
N LEU A 44 9.07 4.70 -8.74
CA LEU A 44 10.15 5.70 -8.72
C LEU A 44 9.55 7.11 -8.81
N GLU A 45 10.25 8.13 -8.34
CA GLU A 45 9.71 9.51 -8.27
C GLU A 45 9.13 10.02 -9.62
N ASN A 46 9.68 9.60 -10.75
CA ASN A 46 9.27 10.06 -12.08
C ASN A 46 8.97 8.92 -13.07
N GLU A 47 8.98 7.66 -12.62
CA GLU A 47 8.79 6.50 -13.50
C GLU A 47 7.88 5.46 -12.87
N TYR A 48 7.20 4.68 -13.73
CA TYR A 48 6.28 3.61 -13.34
C TYR A 48 5.12 4.13 -12.47
N ALA A 49 4.53 5.25 -12.85
CA ALA A 49 3.30 5.75 -12.25
C ALA A 49 2.12 4.84 -12.63
N ALA A 50 1.31 4.50 -11.63
CA ALA A 50 0.02 3.86 -11.86
C ALA A 50 -0.94 4.86 -12.51
N ASP A 51 -1.83 4.40 -13.37
CA ASP A 51 -2.93 5.24 -13.87
C ASP A 51 -3.92 5.58 -12.74
N PRO A 52 -4.74 6.63 -12.89
CA PRO A 52 -5.64 7.07 -11.82
C PRO A 52 -6.60 6.00 -11.30
N TRP A 53 -7.04 5.07 -12.16
CA TRP A 53 -7.95 4.00 -11.73
C TRP A 53 -7.22 2.94 -10.91
N VAL A 54 -6.00 2.56 -11.32
CA VAL A 54 -5.16 1.64 -10.53
C VAL A 54 -4.74 2.27 -9.20
N GLN A 55 -4.43 3.58 -9.16
CA GLN A 55 -4.14 4.29 -7.92
C GLN A 55 -5.33 4.24 -6.94
N ASP A 56 -6.54 4.44 -7.46
CA ASP A 56 -7.77 4.35 -6.68
C ASP A 56 -7.96 2.95 -6.09
N GLN A 57 -7.76 1.90 -6.90
CA GLN A 57 -7.82 0.52 -6.44
C GLN A 57 -6.77 0.21 -5.36
N MET A 58 -5.54 0.70 -5.51
CA MET A 58 -4.48 0.54 -4.51
C MET A 58 -4.86 1.23 -3.19
N GLN A 59 -5.33 2.47 -3.24
CA GLN A 59 -5.76 3.23 -2.06
C GLN A 59 -6.92 2.54 -1.34
N ARG A 60 -7.90 2.02 -2.10
CA ARG A 60 -9.05 1.29 -1.58
C ARG A 60 -8.62 0.03 -0.85
N LYS A 61 -7.69 -0.74 -1.42
CA LYS A 61 -7.13 -1.95 -0.81
C LYS A 61 -6.36 -1.65 0.47
N LEU A 62 -5.46 -0.66 0.47
CA LEU A 62 -4.69 -0.28 1.67
C LEU A 62 -5.59 0.22 2.81
N THR A 63 -6.65 0.96 2.46
CA THR A 63 -7.64 1.43 3.45
C THR A 63 -8.41 0.26 4.07
N LEU A 64 -8.80 -0.72 3.27
CA LEU A 64 -9.44 -1.94 3.76
C LEU A 64 -8.50 -2.75 4.68
N GLU A 65 -7.24 -2.93 4.28
CA GLU A 65 -6.24 -3.63 5.10
C GLU A 65 -6.02 -2.95 6.45
N ARG A 66 -5.96 -1.60 6.48
CA ARG A 66 -5.94 -0.83 7.73
C ARG A 66 -7.17 -1.13 8.58
N PHE A 67 -8.36 -1.04 8.00
CA PHE A 67 -9.61 -1.23 8.72
C PHE A 67 -9.76 -2.65 9.29
N GLN A 68 -9.33 -3.66 8.53
CA GLN A 68 -9.26 -5.06 8.98
C GLN A 68 -8.29 -5.22 10.15
N ARG A 69 -7.11 -4.59 10.08
CA ARG A 69 -6.11 -4.62 11.16
C ARG A 69 -6.61 -3.95 12.44
N GLU A 70 -7.35 -2.86 12.30
CA GLU A 70 -7.95 -2.12 13.43
C GLU A 70 -9.15 -2.86 14.02
N ASN A 71 -9.85 -3.69 13.25
CA ASN A 71 -11.08 -4.37 13.66
C ASN A 71 -10.99 -5.91 13.48
N PRO A 72 -10.07 -6.61 14.16
CA PRO A 72 -9.83 -8.04 13.93
C PRO A 72 -11.02 -8.96 14.28
N GLY A 73 -11.99 -8.46 15.05
CA GLY A 73 -13.19 -9.21 15.45
C GLY A 73 -14.35 -9.15 14.44
N PHE A 74 -14.22 -8.39 13.35
CA PHE A 74 -15.25 -8.25 12.32
C PHE A 74 -14.98 -9.19 11.14
N ASP A 75 -16.05 -9.74 10.55
CA ASP A 75 -15.97 -10.48 9.30
C ASP A 75 -16.06 -9.54 8.10
N PHE A 76 -15.01 -9.53 7.27
CA PHE A 76 -14.88 -8.67 6.09
C PHE A 76 -15.01 -9.44 4.77
N SER A 77 -15.44 -10.70 4.80
CA SER A 77 -15.49 -11.59 3.62
C SER A 77 -16.36 -11.09 2.46
N GLY A 78 -17.22 -10.09 2.68
CA GLY A 78 -18.00 -9.41 1.64
C GLY A 78 -17.94 -7.89 1.69
N ALA A 79 -16.95 -7.31 2.38
CA ALA A 79 -16.89 -5.87 2.59
C ALA A 79 -16.34 -5.12 1.38
N GLU A 80 -17.04 -4.05 0.97
CA GLU A 80 -16.59 -3.12 -0.07
C GLU A 80 -16.43 -1.72 0.53
N ILE A 81 -15.26 -1.10 0.36
CA ILE A 81 -15.01 0.27 0.83
C ILE A 81 -15.71 1.25 -0.13
N SER A 82 -16.74 1.95 0.32
CA SER A 82 -17.36 3.04 -0.45
C SER A 82 -17.20 4.38 0.28
N GLY A 83 -17.27 5.50 -0.45
CA GLY A 83 -17.15 6.85 0.12
C GLY A 83 -15.73 7.41 0.07
N ASN A 84 -15.37 8.27 1.02
CA ASN A 84 -14.08 8.97 1.01
C ASN A 84 -12.99 8.15 1.71
N TYR A 85 -12.21 7.39 0.93
CA TYR A 85 -11.02 6.65 1.38
C TYR A 85 -9.70 7.34 1.03
N SER A 86 -9.75 8.62 0.61
CA SER A 86 -8.53 9.39 0.34
C SER A 86 -7.68 9.51 1.62
N LYS A 87 -6.35 9.45 1.47
CA LYS A 87 -5.38 9.48 2.59
C LYS A 87 -5.57 8.39 3.66
N GLY A 88 -6.09 7.22 3.28
CA GLY A 88 -6.25 6.09 4.20
C GLY A 88 -7.58 6.07 4.95
N GLY A 89 -8.57 6.85 4.50
CA GLY A 89 -9.94 6.84 4.98
C GLY A 89 -10.18 7.49 6.34
N PRO A 90 -11.45 7.55 6.79
CA PRO A 90 -11.83 8.11 8.08
C PRO A 90 -11.18 7.35 9.23
N ASP A 91 -10.75 8.10 10.25
CA ASP A 91 -10.17 7.56 11.47
C ASP A 91 -11.26 7.36 12.53
N PHE A 92 -11.58 6.10 12.82
CA PHE A 92 -12.62 5.73 13.78
C PHE A 92 -12.10 5.56 15.21
N SER A 93 -10.79 5.74 15.45
CA SER A 93 -10.21 5.66 16.81
C SER A 93 -10.86 6.60 17.82
N SER A 94 -11.47 7.68 17.33
CA SER A 94 -12.18 8.68 18.14
C SER A 94 -13.59 8.28 18.58
N LEU A 95 -14.15 7.18 18.04
CA LEU A 95 -15.52 6.72 18.34
C LEU A 95 -15.60 5.72 19.49
N GLU A 96 -14.48 5.21 19.99
CA GLU A 96 -14.42 4.27 21.13
C GLU A 96 -14.54 4.95 22.51
N LYS A 97 -15.34 6.02 22.64
CA LYS A 97 -15.64 6.65 23.95
C LYS A 97 -16.96 6.19 24.55
#